data_AF-A0A256YNY8-F1
#
_entry.id   AF-A0A256YNY8-F1
#
_cell.length_a   1.000
_cell.length_b   1.000
_cell.length_c   1.000
_cell.angle_alpha   90.00
_cell.angle_beta   90.00
_cell.angle_gamma   90.00
#
_symmetry.space_group_name_H-M   'P 1'
#
loop_
_entity.id
_entity.type
_entity.pdbx_description
1 polymer ?
#
loop_
_entity_poly.entity_id
_entity_poly.type
_entity_poly.pdbx_seq_one_letter_code
_entity_poly.pdbx_strand_id
1 'polypeptide(L)'
;MKELEKTEEKLKEINIILAERGKYLADLEKERKQALMYKKLKEDVEINKAALILKQISDKEKEAAVITKKIALERKKLDAVKDEIMAIQKQANTFFNEMEDAQKRIEQATGREQTDLRQGLVEIKSNIALLEAKKANLVEQIKNNLEKEKQLLADIGQSEKALVEKKFELKEKPKKIDFKILGKEIIKDEKKLLDYIGDLIIKIRGLRERKVEKQELVNFLESVENVCLIIKELVLRIKKSRDMLASPEKFVTVQNLEIEKGILERDITKMKLLIKKGKEENKRLNNLVEKINRQLQEVSLEEKSKEELAEGFEKKFKDLFDKRAALDRQFREKQEEIRRKEEKQWQIDSAWKQLESENLRISEDVQKLNEELKPYEKFLEKAKNVRKSGAKLKQEILGKQQKLETLGSINLKALEVYDQAKKEYDSIAEKAKKLGEEKQEILKVVAEIDKKKKKTFMNTFNKINENFTRIFSKLAIKGTAFLELENKENPFEEGSGIDIKIKLGKGKYLDKRSLSGGEKTLTALSFI
;
A
#
# COMPACT_ATOMS: atom_id res chain seq x y z
N MET A 1 -75.93 -94.47 -21.09
CA MET A 1 -74.83 -95.20 -20.42
C MET A 1 -73.49 -94.84 -21.06
N LYS A 2 -73.17 -95.28 -22.30
CA LYS A 2 -71.86 -95.00 -22.94
C LYS A 2 -71.48 -93.51 -23.08
N GLU A 3 -72.42 -92.59 -23.28
CA GLU A 3 -72.12 -91.15 -23.36
C GLU A 3 -71.87 -90.50 -21.98
N LEU A 4 -72.52 -91.01 -20.94
CA LEU A 4 -72.32 -90.56 -19.55
C LEU A 4 -70.92 -90.95 -19.07
N GLU A 5 -70.50 -92.20 -19.31
CA GLU A 5 -69.16 -92.70 -18.99
C GLU A 5 -68.07 -91.90 -19.70
N LYS A 6 -68.23 -91.62 -21.00
CA LYS A 6 -67.30 -90.78 -21.78
C LYS A 6 -67.21 -89.35 -21.25
N THR A 7 -68.34 -88.77 -20.84
CA THR A 7 -68.36 -87.41 -20.28
C THR A 7 -67.69 -87.40 -18.90
N GLU A 8 -67.87 -88.45 -18.10
CA GLU A 8 -67.26 -88.59 -16.79
C GLU A 8 -65.74 -88.81 -16.85
N GLU A 9 -65.25 -89.61 -17.79
CA GLU A 9 -63.81 -89.79 -18.03
C GLU A 9 -63.16 -88.48 -18.49
N LYS A 10 -63.76 -87.78 -19.46
CA LYS A 10 -63.26 -86.47 -19.91
C LYS A 10 -63.24 -85.43 -18.80
N LEU A 11 -64.25 -85.43 -17.93
CA LEU A 11 -64.34 -84.50 -16.81
C LEU A 11 -63.28 -84.82 -15.74
N LYS A 12 -63.00 -86.11 -15.48
CA LYS A 12 -61.87 -86.53 -14.62
C LYS A 12 -60.53 -86.07 -15.18
N GLU A 13 -60.30 -86.28 -16.48
CA GLU A 13 -59.06 -85.87 -17.16
C GLU A 13 -58.87 -84.34 -17.11
N ILE A 14 -59.92 -83.57 -17.45
CA ILE A 14 -59.88 -82.11 -17.40
C ILE A 14 -59.66 -81.60 -15.97
N ASN A 15 -60.26 -82.24 -14.95
CA ASN A 15 -60.05 -81.86 -13.55
C ASN A 15 -58.61 -82.13 -13.08
N ILE A 16 -57.97 -83.20 -13.55
CA ILE A 16 -56.55 -83.46 -13.27
C ILE A 16 -55.69 -82.35 -13.89
N ILE A 17 -55.95 -82.03 -15.17
CA ILE A 17 -55.25 -80.93 -15.87
C ILE A 17 -55.48 -79.59 -15.14
N LEU A 18 -56.69 -79.32 -14.64
CA LEU A 18 -56.97 -78.13 -13.85
C LEU A 18 -56.23 -78.12 -12.52
N ALA A 19 -56.09 -79.25 -11.83
CA ALA A 19 -55.33 -79.32 -10.59
C ALA A 19 -53.84 -79.02 -10.83
N GLU A 20 -53.25 -79.57 -11.90
CA GLU A 20 -51.85 -79.35 -12.28
C GLU A 20 -51.61 -77.91 -12.76
N ARG A 21 -52.44 -77.42 -13.69
CA ARG A 21 -52.38 -76.03 -14.17
C ARG A 21 -52.66 -75.03 -13.06
N GLY A 22 -53.53 -75.37 -12.10
CA GLY A 22 -53.82 -74.54 -10.93
C GLY A 22 -52.63 -74.41 -9.99
N LYS A 23 -51.89 -75.50 -9.73
CA LYS A 23 -50.62 -75.43 -8.99
C LYS A 23 -49.59 -74.59 -9.72
N TYR A 24 -49.42 -74.80 -11.03
CA TYR A 24 -48.52 -74.01 -11.85
C TYR A 24 -48.89 -72.52 -11.86
N LEU A 25 -50.18 -72.19 -11.95
CA LEU A 25 -50.69 -70.83 -11.87
C LEU A 25 -50.39 -70.19 -10.50
N ALA A 26 -50.55 -70.92 -9.41
CA ALA A 26 -50.27 -70.43 -8.06
C ALA A 26 -48.78 -70.13 -7.84
N ASP A 27 -47.90 -70.96 -8.40
CA ASP A 27 -46.46 -70.72 -8.35
C ASP A 27 -46.05 -69.55 -9.25
N LEU A 28 -46.60 -69.45 -10.46
CA LEU A 28 -46.46 -68.26 -11.31
C LEU A 28 -47.00 -66.99 -10.64
N GLU A 29 -48.05 -67.08 -9.83
CA GLU A 29 -48.57 -65.92 -9.10
C GLU A 29 -47.58 -65.43 -8.04
N LYS A 30 -46.92 -66.35 -7.33
CA LYS A 30 -45.85 -66.00 -6.37
C LYS A 30 -44.67 -65.35 -7.08
N GLU A 31 -44.22 -65.93 -8.20
CA GLU A 31 -43.15 -65.36 -9.02
C GLU A 31 -43.53 -63.99 -9.59
N ARG A 32 -44.78 -63.81 -10.05
CA ARG A 32 -45.32 -62.53 -10.52
C ARG A 32 -45.28 -61.48 -9.42
N LYS A 33 -45.71 -61.83 -8.19
CA LYS A 33 -45.67 -60.93 -7.03
C LYS A 33 -44.25 -60.50 -6.70
N GLN A 34 -43.30 -61.44 -6.72
CA GLN A 34 -41.87 -61.14 -6.53
C GLN A 34 -41.32 -60.25 -7.64
N ALA A 35 -41.67 -60.51 -8.90
CA ALA A 35 -41.26 -59.69 -10.05
C ALA A 35 -41.82 -58.26 -9.98
N LEU A 36 -43.08 -58.08 -9.58
CA LEU A 36 -43.68 -56.75 -9.34
C LEU A 36 -42.97 -56.02 -8.20
N MET A 37 -42.70 -56.70 -7.09
CA MET A 37 -41.98 -56.14 -5.96
C MET A 37 -40.56 -55.70 -6.35
N TYR A 38 -39.85 -56.52 -7.12
CA TYR A 38 -38.52 -56.20 -7.64
C TYR A 38 -38.55 -54.99 -8.57
N LYS A 39 -39.48 -54.95 -9.54
CA LYS A 39 -39.62 -53.81 -10.45
C LYS A 39 -39.87 -52.52 -9.70
N LYS A 40 -40.77 -52.54 -8.71
CA LYS A 40 -41.07 -51.39 -7.86
C LYS A 40 -39.88 -50.96 -7.00
N LEU A 41 -39.20 -51.90 -6.34
CA LEU A 41 -38.01 -51.62 -5.53
C LEU A 41 -36.87 -51.05 -6.37
N LYS A 42 -36.64 -51.60 -7.57
CA LYS A 42 -35.61 -51.12 -8.50
C LYS A 42 -35.93 -49.70 -8.95
N GLU A 43 -37.16 -49.42 -9.38
CA GLU A 43 -37.59 -48.07 -9.75
C GLU A 43 -37.43 -47.08 -8.58
N ASP A 44 -37.86 -47.47 -7.39
CA ASP A 44 -37.71 -46.68 -6.17
C ASP A 44 -36.25 -46.35 -5.81
N VAL A 45 -35.32 -47.29 -6.03
CA VAL A 45 -33.89 -47.08 -5.81
C VAL A 45 -33.36 -46.03 -6.79
N GLU A 46 -33.71 -46.14 -8.06
CA GLU A 46 -33.27 -45.23 -9.11
C GLU A 46 -33.84 -43.81 -8.90
N ILE A 47 -35.12 -43.68 -8.51
CA ILE A 47 -35.73 -42.41 -8.12
C ILE A 47 -35.01 -41.81 -6.90
N ASN A 48 -34.74 -42.60 -5.87
CA ASN A 48 -34.06 -42.11 -4.66
C ASN A 48 -32.60 -41.68 -4.95
N LYS A 49 -31.89 -42.39 -5.85
CA LYS A 49 -30.55 -41.99 -6.31
C LYS A 49 -30.58 -40.67 -7.05
N ALA A 50 -31.49 -40.51 -8.01
CA ALA A 50 -31.69 -39.25 -8.73
C ALA A 50 -32.00 -38.09 -7.77
N ALA A 51 -32.88 -38.31 -6.79
CA ALA A 51 -33.23 -37.32 -5.78
C ALA A 51 -32.04 -36.93 -4.89
N LEU A 52 -31.16 -37.90 -4.58
CA LEU A 52 -29.94 -37.65 -3.82
C LEU A 52 -28.97 -36.77 -4.60
N ILE A 53 -28.73 -37.09 -5.86
CA ILE A 53 -27.82 -36.32 -6.74
C ILE A 53 -28.36 -34.89 -6.95
N LEU A 54 -29.66 -34.73 -7.26
CA LEU A 54 -30.30 -33.41 -7.39
C LEU A 54 -30.13 -32.56 -6.13
N LYS A 55 -30.20 -33.18 -4.95
CA LYS A 55 -29.98 -32.49 -3.69
C LYS A 55 -28.53 -32.06 -3.52
N GLN A 56 -27.57 -32.92 -3.85
CA GLN A 56 -26.14 -32.59 -3.80
C GLN A 56 -25.79 -31.44 -4.76
N ILE A 57 -26.36 -31.45 -5.98
CA ILE A 57 -26.25 -30.35 -6.94
C ILE A 57 -26.80 -29.06 -6.32
N SER A 58 -28.03 -29.10 -5.78
CA SER A 58 -28.64 -27.90 -5.16
C SER A 58 -27.84 -27.36 -3.98
N ASP A 59 -27.25 -28.22 -3.16
CA ASP A 59 -26.42 -27.79 -2.02
C ASP A 59 -25.10 -27.16 -2.51
N LYS A 60 -24.46 -27.72 -3.55
CA LYS A 60 -23.27 -27.16 -4.19
C LYS A 60 -23.55 -25.84 -4.93
N GLU A 61 -24.69 -25.71 -5.60
CA GLU A 61 -25.12 -24.47 -6.26
C GLU A 61 -25.33 -23.33 -5.25
N LYS A 62 -25.85 -23.64 -4.05
CA LYS A 62 -25.95 -22.65 -2.96
C LYS A 62 -24.57 -22.23 -2.46
N GLU A 63 -23.64 -23.17 -2.33
CA GLU A 63 -22.25 -22.90 -1.96
C GLU A 63 -21.60 -21.97 -3.00
N ALA A 64 -21.72 -22.30 -4.29
CA ALA A 64 -21.26 -21.47 -5.41
C ALA A 64 -21.88 -20.06 -5.38
N ALA A 65 -23.17 -19.93 -5.08
CA ALA A 65 -23.84 -18.63 -4.98
C ALA A 65 -23.29 -17.76 -3.85
N VAL A 66 -22.92 -18.37 -2.71
CA VAL A 66 -22.27 -17.65 -1.59
C VAL A 66 -20.87 -17.19 -2.00
N ILE A 67 -20.07 -18.06 -2.63
CA ILE A 67 -18.72 -17.71 -3.08
C ILE A 67 -18.77 -16.62 -4.16
N THR A 68 -19.68 -16.72 -5.12
CA THR A 68 -19.87 -15.71 -6.16
C THR A 68 -20.16 -14.32 -5.57
N LYS A 69 -20.96 -14.25 -4.50
CA LYS A 69 -21.19 -12.99 -3.77
C LYS A 69 -19.91 -12.47 -3.09
N LYS A 70 -19.09 -13.35 -2.51
CA LYS A 70 -17.79 -12.96 -1.92
C LYS A 70 -16.81 -12.46 -2.99
N ILE A 71 -16.71 -13.15 -4.12
CA ILE A 71 -15.90 -12.75 -5.29
C ILE A 71 -16.30 -11.34 -5.75
N ALA A 72 -17.60 -11.06 -5.89
CA ALA A 72 -18.08 -9.74 -6.27
C ALA A 72 -17.71 -8.64 -5.25
N LEU A 73 -17.75 -8.96 -3.96
CA LEU A 73 -17.34 -8.04 -2.89
C LEU A 73 -15.83 -7.75 -2.94
N GLU A 74 -14.99 -8.78 -3.05
CA GLU A 74 -13.53 -8.60 -3.14
C GLU A 74 -13.13 -7.86 -4.42
N ARG A 75 -13.80 -8.12 -5.55
CA ARG A 75 -13.57 -7.36 -6.79
C ARG A 75 -13.89 -5.88 -6.60
N LYS A 76 -15.00 -5.54 -5.93
CA LYS A 76 -15.34 -4.14 -5.63
C LYS A 76 -14.30 -3.47 -4.72
N LYS A 77 -13.76 -4.20 -3.73
CA LYS A 77 -12.67 -3.69 -2.88
C LYS A 77 -11.38 -3.49 -3.69
N LEU A 78 -11.07 -4.42 -4.59
CA LEU A 78 -9.89 -4.35 -5.46
C LEU A 78 -9.93 -3.11 -6.36
N ASP A 79 -11.08 -2.85 -6.98
CA ASP A 79 -11.28 -1.68 -7.83
C ASP A 79 -11.15 -0.38 -7.02
N ALA A 80 -11.75 -0.32 -5.82
CA ALA A 80 -11.62 0.84 -4.94
C ALA A 80 -10.16 1.12 -4.53
N VAL A 81 -9.38 0.09 -4.21
CA VAL A 81 -7.95 0.25 -3.85
C VAL A 81 -7.13 0.69 -5.07
N LYS A 82 -7.43 0.18 -6.28
CA LYS A 82 -6.77 0.63 -7.52
C LYS A 82 -7.04 2.12 -7.79
N ASP A 83 -8.27 2.57 -7.62
CA ASP A 83 -8.63 3.98 -7.79
C ASP A 83 -7.90 4.88 -6.79
N GLU A 84 -7.78 4.45 -5.53
CA GLU A 84 -7.00 5.14 -4.50
C GLU A 84 -5.51 5.22 -4.87
N ILE A 85 -4.92 4.11 -5.34
CA ILE A 85 -3.51 4.07 -5.78
C ILE A 85 -3.30 5.05 -6.95
N MET A 86 -4.19 5.06 -7.95
CA MET A 86 -4.11 5.98 -9.08
C MET A 86 -4.19 7.45 -8.64
N ALA A 87 -5.06 7.76 -7.68
CA ALA A 87 -5.17 9.11 -7.13
C ALA A 87 -3.88 9.55 -6.40
N ILE A 88 -3.28 8.66 -5.60
CA ILE A 88 -2.03 8.95 -4.87
C ILE A 88 -0.85 9.05 -5.85
N GLN A 89 -0.77 8.17 -6.86
CA GLN A 89 0.24 8.24 -7.92
C GLN A 89 0.18 9.58 -8.67
N LYS A 90 -1.03 10.09 -8.95
CA LYS A 90 -1.19 11.41 -9.56
C LYS A 90 -0.60 12.52 -8.67
N GLN A 91 -0.86 12.48 -7.35
CA GLN A 91 -0.27 13.42 -6.40
C GLN A 91 1.26 13.29 -6.29
N ALA A 92 1.78 12.07 -6.27
CA ALA A 92 3.21 11.81 -6.26
C ALA A 92 3.88 12.38 -7.51
N ASN A 93 3.28 12.19 -8.69
CA ASN A 93 3.79 12.75 -9.94
C ASN A 93 3.77 14.27 -9.97
N THR A 94 2.75 14.92 -9.37
CA THR A 94 2.76 16.39 -9.25
C THR A 94 3.91 16.88 -8.38
N PHE A 95 4.16 16.25 -7.23
CA PHE A 95 5.30 16.61 -6.37
C PHE A 95 6.65 16.34 -7.04
N PHE A 96 6.76 15.24 -7.79
CA PHE A 96 7.97 14.92 -8.56
C PHE A 96 8.27 15.99 -9.61
N ASN A 97 7.27 16.40 -10.39
CA ASN A 97 7.43 17.44 -11.41
C ASN A 97 7.81 18.79 -10.78
N GLU A 98 7.15 19.18 -9.69
CA GLU A 98 7.50 20.41 -8.97
C GLU A 98 8.92 20.37 -8.38
N MET A 99 9.36 19.19 -7.92
CA MET A 99 10.72 18.98 -7.43
C MET A 99 11.74 19.05 -8.56
N GLU A 100 11.44 18.50 -9.74
CA GLU A 100 12.29 18.58 -10.93
C GLU A 100 12.41 20.02 -11.43
N ASP A 101 11.31 20.78 -11.43
CA ASP A 101 11.32 22.21 -11.77
C ASP A 101 12.14 23.03 -10.77
N ALA A 102 12.02 22.74 -9.47
CA ALA A 102 12.87 23.36 -8.46
C ALA A 102 14.36 23.03 -8.69
N GLN A 103 14.67 21.77 -9.04
CA GLN A 103 16.03 21.34 -9.34
C GLN A 103 16.60 22.06 -10.57
N LYS A 104 15.83 22.18 -11.66
CA LYS A 104 16.24 22.93 -12.86
C LYS A 104 16.53 24.39 -12.55
N ARG A 105 15.70 25.03 -11.72
CA ARG A 105 15.93 26.41 -11.27
C ARG A 105 17.18 26.54 -10.42
N ILE A 106 17.45 25.57 -9.54
CA ILE A 106 18.68 25.54 -8.74
C ILE A 106 19.89 25.38 -9.68
N GLU A 107 19.87 24.46 -10.63
CA GLU A 107 20.98 24.22 -11.57
C GLU A 107 21.28 25.42 -12.47
N GLN A 108 20.24 26.06 -13.00
CA GLN A 108 20.38 27.28 -13.82
C GLN A 108 21.06 28.40 -13.04
N ALA A 109 20.76 28.53 -11.75
CA ALA A 109 21.24 29.64 -10.96
C ALA A 109 22.57 29.33 -10.21
N THR A 110 22.90 28.06 -9.92
CA THR A 110 24.07 27.68 -9.09
C THR A 110 25.40 27.63 -9.85
N GLY A 111 25.40 27.51 -11.18
CA GLY A 111 26.59 27.02 -11.89
C GLY A 111 27.72 28.01 -12.16
N ARG A 112 27.42 29.29 -12.41
CA ARG A 112 28.45 30.29 -12.80
C ARG A 112 28.21 31.65 -12.18
N GLU A 113 26.98 32.16 -12.24
CA GLU A 113 26.68 33.52 -11.80
C GLU A 113 26.95 33.75 -10.30
N GLN A 114 26.61 32.79 -9.43
CA GLN A 114 26.82 32.93 -8.00
C GLN A 114 28.31 32.77 -7.60
N THR A 115 29.02 31.85 -8.26
CA THR A 115 30.46 31.67 -8.05
C THR A 115 31.25 32.87 -8.54
N ASP A 116 30.88 33.42 -9.70
CA ASP A 116 31.51 34.61 -10.29
C ASP A 116 31.24 35.85 -9.42
N LEU A 117 30.02 36.00 -8.89
CA LEU A 117 29.66 37.08 -7.99
C LEU A 117 30.43 37.00 -6.66
N ARG A 118 30.54 35.80 -6.06
CA ARG A 118 31.32 35.59 -4.83
C ARG A 118 32.81 35.84 -5.06
N GLN A 119 33.37 35.34 -6.15
CA GLN A 119 34.77 35.58 -6.50
C GLN A 119 35.04 37.07 -6.75
N GLY A 120 34.16 37.75 -7.49
CA GLY A 120 34.24 39.19 -7.71
C GLY A 120 34.14 40.01 -6.43
N LEU A 121 33.32 39.59 -5.44
CA LEU A 121 33.28 40.21 -4.12
C LEU A 121 34.58 40.03 -3.33
N VAL A 122 35.21 38.85 -3.40
CA VAL A 122 36.51 38.61 -2.77
C VAL A 122 37.59 39.49 -3.39
N GLU A 123 37.61 39.61 -4.71
CA GLU A 123 38.55 40.48 -5.44
C GLU A 123 38.36 41.96 -5.07
N ILE A 124 37.11 42.44 -4.99
CA ILE A 124 36.78 43.80 -4.57
C ILE A 124 37.21 44.06 -3.12
N LYS A 125 36.91 43.14 -2.19
CA LYS A 125 37.32 43.25 -0.78
C LYS A 125 38.85 43.27 -0.64
N SER A 126 39.55 42.47 -1.44
CA SER A 126 41.02 42.49 -1.50
C SER A 126 41.56 43.83 -2.01
N ASN A 127 40.95 44.39 -3.06
CA ASN A 127 41.31 45.69 -3.60
C ASN A 127 41.09 46.83 -2.61
N ILE A 128 39.98 46.83 -1.87
CA ILE A 128 39.71 47.80 -0.80
C ILE A 128 40.79 47.72 0.26
N ALA A 129 41.08 46.52 0.79
CA ALA A 129 42.12 46.34 1.81
C ALA A 129 43.50 46.84 1.34
N LEU A 130 43.85 46.62 0.07
CA LEU A 130 45.10 47.08 -0.51
C LEU A 130 45.15 48.62 -0.66
N LEU A 131 44.04 49.25 -1.04
CA LEU A 131 43.92 50.71 -1.11
C LEU A 131 43.96 51.35 0.29
N GLU A 132 43.31 50.73 1.29
CA GLU A 132 43.35 51.18 2.68
C GLU A 132 44.77 51.08 3.26
N ALA A 133 45.48 49.98 3.02
CA ALA A 133 46.88 49.83 3.44
C ALA A 133 47.78 50.89 2.79
N LYS A 134 47.62 51.16 1.49
CA LYS A 134 48.34 52.22 0.78
C LYS A 134 48.05 53.60 1.39
N LYS A 135 46.78 53.90 1.66
CA LYS A 135 46.36 55.15 2.31
C LYS A 135 46.99 55.29 3.69
N ALA A 136 46.95 54.24 4.51
CA ALA A 136 47.51 54.24 5.86
C ALA A 136 49.01 54.58 5.85
N ASN A 137 49.77 53.95 4.95
CA ASN A 137 51.20 54.22 4.79
C ASN A 137 51.46 55.68 4.36
N LEU A 138 50.72 56.21 3.39
CA LEU A 138 50.86 57.61 2.97
C LEU A 138 50.53 58.60 4.09
N VAL A 139 49.47 58.33 4.87
CA VAL A 139 49.09 59.16 6.02
C VAL A 139 50.17 59.13 7.10
N GLU A 140 50.78 57.96 7.34
CA GLU A 140 51.91 57.81 8.27
C GLU A 140 53.14 58.60 7.79
N GLN A 141 53.47 58.55 6.49
CA GLN A 141 54.55 59.36 5.91
C GLN A 141 54.30 60.86 6.09
N ILE A 142 53.07 61.33 5.84
CA ILE A 142 52.69 62.73 6.07
C ILE A 142 52.88 63.11 7.54
N LYS A 143 52.44 62.25 8.46
CA LYS A 143 52.59 62.47 9.91
C LYS A 143 54.07 62.60 10.30
N ASN A 144 54.91 61.68 9.82
CA ASN A 144 56.35 61.72 10.08
C ASN A 144 57.02 62.98 9.51
N ASN A 145 56.60 63.41 8.32
CA ASN A 145 57.10 64.65 7.72
C ASN A 145 56.67 65.90 8.50
N LEU A 146 55.43 65.93 9.02
CA LEU A 146 54.96 67.01 9.88
C LEU A 146 55.68 67.06 11.23
N GLU A 147 56.02 65.91 11.81
CA GLU A 147 56.83 65.84 13.03
C GLU A 147 58.25 66.37 12.80
N LYS A 148 58.90 65.96 11.69
CA LYS A 148 60.19 66.52 11.27
C LYS A 148 60.12 68.03 11.02
N GLU A 149 59.04 68.51 10.39
CA GLU A 149 58.83 69.94 10.18
C GLU A 149 58.74 70.71 11.52
N LYS A 150 57.99 70.18 12.49
CA LYS A 150 57.88 70.76 13.83
C LYS A 150 59.24 70.83 14.55
N GLN A 151 60.05 69.77 14.46
CA GLN A 151 61.41 69.74 15.02
C GLN A 151 62.30 70.80 14.38
N LEU A 152 62.35 70.86 13.04
CA LEU A 152 63.14 71.87 12.32
C LEU A 152 62.69 73.30 12.63
N LEU A 153 61.40 73.55 12.82
CA LEU A 153 60.89 74.86 13.25
C LEU A 153 61.35 75.23 14.66
N ALA A 154 61.39 74.27 15.58
CA ALA A 154 61.93 74.47 16.93
C ALA A 154 63.43 74.79 16.88
N ASP A 155 64.20 74.05 16.08
CA ASP A 155 65.65 74.26 15.88
C ASP A 155 65.96 75.62 15.24
N ILE A 156 65.15 76.05 14.26
CA ILE A 156 65.22 77.41 13.71
C ILE A 156 64.94 78.44 14.80
N GLY A 157 63.91 78.24 15.63
CA GLY A 157 63.59 79.18 16.72
C GLY A 157 64.72 79.31 17.74
N GLN A 158 65.40 78.20 18.07
CA GLN A 158 66.58 78.23 18.94
C GLN A 158 67.77 78.94 18.26
N SER A 159 68.04 78.61 16.99
CA SER A 159 69.11 79.22 16.21
C SER A 159 68.89 80.72 15.99
N GLU A 160 67.64 81.15 15.80
CA GLU A 160 67.26 82.56 15.66
C GLU A 160 67.45 83.32 16.98
N LYS A 161 67.12 82.72 18.14
CA LYS A 161 67.42 83.29 19.46
C LYS A 161 68.92 83.47 19.67
N ALA A 162 69.70 82.41 19.42
CA ALA A 162 71.17 82.47 19.51
C ALA A 162 71.76 83.52 18.55
N LEU A 163 71.19 83.66 17.36
CA LEU A 163 71.60 84.70 16.40
C LEU A 163 71.31 86.12 16.92
N VAL A 164 70.18 86.33 17.60
CA VAL A 164 69.83 87.62 18.22
C VAL A 164 70.79 87.95 19.37
N GLU A 165 71.09 86.99 20.23
CA GLU A 165 72.08 87.12 21.31
C GLU A 165 73.46 87.50 20.74
N LYS A 166 73.94 86.77 19.73
CA LYS A 166 75.21 87.08 19.04
C LYS A 166 75.21 88.44 18.34
N LYS A 167 74.06 88.86 17.78
CA LYS A 167 73.89 90.22 17.21
C LYS A 167 73.92 91.31 18.28
N PHE A 168 73.43 91.02 19.49
CA PHE A 168 73.48 91.93 20.64
C PHE A 168 74.92 92.06 21.17
N GLU A 169 75.62 90.94 21.35
CA GLU A 169 77.04 90.91 21.75
C GLU A 169 77.95 91.71 20.77
N LEU A 170 77.64 91.68 19.47
CA LEU A 170 78.32 92.47 18.45
C LEU A 170 78.01 93.98 18.51
N LYS A 171 76.88 94.39 19.10
CA LYS A 171 76.50 95.81 19.26
C LYS A 171 77.12 96.46 20.50
N GLU A 172 77.35 95.72 21.57
CA GLU A 172 77.95 96.26 22.81
C GLU A 172 79.47 96.51 22.72
N LYS A 173 80.16 95.94 21.74
CA LYS A 173 81.60 96.18 21.55
C LYS A 173 81.87 97.45 20.72
N PRO A 174 82.74 98.37 21.18
CA PRO A 174 82.96 99.66 20.51
C PRO A 174 83.60 99.47 19.12
N LYS A 175 82.91 99.92 18.09
CA LYS A 175 83.47 100.09 16.73
C LYS A 175 84.31 101.38 16.68
N LYS A 176 85.64 101.24 16.52
CA LYS A 176 86.64 102.31 16.24
C LYS A 176 86.72 103.44 17.28
N ILE A 177 87.82 103.52 18.04
CA ILE A 177 88.18 104.71 18.82
C ILE A 177 88.83 105.75 17.88
N ASP A 178 88.29 106.96 17.86
CA ASP A 178 88.66 108.08 16.98
C ASP A 178 89.85 108.86 17.54
N PHE A 179 91.01 108.81 16.87
CA PHE A 179 92.29 109.38 17.33
C PHE A 179 92.34 110.92 17.35
N LYS A 180 91.29 111.63 16.94
CA LYS A 180 91.30 113.10 16.77
C LYS A 180 91.07 113.91 18.05
N ILE A 181 90.52 113.33 19.11
CA ILE A 181 90.17 114.07 20.34
C ILE A 181 91.37 114.18 21.30
N LEU A 182 92.24 113.17 21.35
CA LEU A 182 93.40 113.15 22.26
C LEU A 182 94.52 114.14 21.86
N GLY A 183 94.71 114.38 20.56
CA GLY A 183 95.78 115.26 20.08
C GLY A 183 95.58 116.74 20.40
N LYS A 184 94.34 117.20 20.58
CA LYS A 184 94.04 118.63 20.80
C LYS A 184 94.21 119.08 22.25
N GLU A 185 94.02 118.19 23.23
CA GLU A 185 94.22 118.51 24.65
C GLU A 185 95.72 118.57 25.00
N ILE A 186 96.53 117.66 24.46
CA ILE A 186 97.99 117.61 24.69
C ILE A 186 98.68 118.89 24.20
N ILE A 187 98.32 119.39 23.01
CA ILE A 187 98.90 120.63 22.45
C ILE A 187 98.51 121.86 23.29
N LYS A 188 97.34 121.85 23.94
CA LYS A 188 96.86 122.97 24.75
C LYS A 188 97.61 123.09 26.08
N ASP A 189 98.00 121.96 26.66
CA ASP A 189 98.76 121.91 27.91
C ASP A 189 100.26 122.15 27.68
N GLU A 190 100.81 121.73 26.53
CA GLU A 190 102.19 122.00 26.12
C GLU A 190 102.46 123.51 25.94
N LYS A 191 101.48 124.24 25.40
CA LYS A 191 101.56 125.69 25.19
C LYS A 191 101.58 126.49 26.51
N LYS A 192 100.79 126.07 27.51
CA LYS A 192 100.80 126.68 28.85
C LYS A 192 102.13 126.49 29.57
N LEU A 193 102.81 125.36 29.34
CA LEU A 193 104.09 125.05 29.96
C LEU A 193 105.22 125.93 29.38
N LEU A 194 105.16 126.21 28.08
CA LEU A 194 106.08 127.11 27.39
C LEU A 194 105.97 128.57 27.88
N ASP A 195 104.74 129.06 28.08
CA ASP A 195 104.52 130.42 28.61
C ASP A 195 105.11 130.57 30.03
N TYR A 196 104.96 129.55 30.89
CA TYR A 196 105.47 129.57 32.27
C TYR A 196 107.01 129.47 32.35
N ILE A 197 107.64 128.72 31.43
CA ILE A 197 109.11 128.69 31.30
C ILE A 197 109.64 130.05 30.80
N GLY A 198 108.92 130.71 29.90
CA GLY A 198 109.27 132.06 29.42
C GLY A 198 109.35 133.08 30.56
N ASP A 199 108.35 133.09 31.46
CA ASP A 199 108.33 133.97 32.63
C ASP A 199 109.49 133.70 33.62
N LEU A 200 109.86 132.42 33.79
CA LEU A 200 111.00 132.04 34.63
C LEU A 200 112.34 132.50 34.04
N ILE A 201 112.52 132.43 32.73
CA ILE A 201 113.74 132.93 32.07
C ILE A 201 113.87 134.45 32.22
N ILE A 202 112.75 135.20 32.14
CA ILE A 202 112.73 136.65 32.38
C ILE A 202 113.14 136.95 33.83
N LYS A 203 112.60 136.21 34.80
CA LYS A 203 113.00 136.34 36.23
C LYS A 203 114.47 136.00 36.47
N ILE A 204 115.00 134.96 35.83
CA ILE A 204 116.43 134.59 35.92
C ILE A 204 117.33 135.71 35.36
N ARG A 205 116.96 136.34 34.24
CA ARG A 205 117.72 137.47 33.68
C ARG A 205 117.74 138.66 34.63
N GLY A 206 116.59 139.02 35.22
CA GLY A 206 116.50 140.12 36.19
C GLY A 206 117.34 139.91 37.45
N LEU A 207 117.45 138.66 37.94
CA LEU A 207 118.28 138.31 39.09
C LEU A 207 119.79 138.34 38.78
N ARG A 208 120.21 138.26 37.52
CA ARG A 208 121.64 138.25 37.12
C ARG A 208 122.24 139.65 37.02
N GLU A 209 121.44 140.68 36.79
CA GLU A 209 121.88 142.06 36.57
C GLU A 209 121.98 142.90 37.87
N ARG A 210 121.53 142.36 39.01
CA ARG A 210 121.62 143.01 40.33
C ARG A 210 122.48 142.14 41.27
N LYS A 211 123.45 142.73 41.99
CA LYS A 211 124.13 142.06 43.13
C LYS A 211 123.10 141.96 44.27
N VAL A 212 122.43 140.82 44.41
CA VAL A 212 121.29 140.64 45.32
C VAL A 212 121.61 139.69 46.50
N GLU A 213 120.99 140.02 47.64
CA GLU A 213 121.03 139.34 48.94
C GLU A 213 120.49 137.88 48.91
N LYS A 214 121.01 137.05 49.81
CA LYS A 214 120.77 135.59 49.92
C LYS A 214 119.29 135.18 49.98
N GLN A 215 118.40 136.05 50.48
CA GLN A 215 116.99 135.71 50.72
C GLN A 215 116.16 135.59 49.42
N GLU A 216 116.45 136.36 48.37
CA GLU A 216 115.73 136.25 47.10
C GLU A 216 116.10 134.98 46.31
N LEU A 217 117.32 134.46 46.51
CA LEU A 217 117.79 133.21 45.88
C LEU A 217 117.05 131.98 46.42
N VAL A 218 116.69 132.00 47.71
CA VAL A 218 115.95 130.90 48.38
C VAL A 218 114.52 130.81 47.84
N ASN A 219 113.83 131.94 47.72
CA ASN A 219 112.47 131.97 47.14
C ASN A 219 112.45 131.53 45.66
N PHE A 220 113.54 131.80 44.92
CA PHE A 220 113.68 131.33 43.55
C PHE A 220 113.84 129.79 43.48
N LEU A 221 114.66 129.20 44.36
CA LEU A 221 114.82 127.74 44.44
C LEU A 221 113.50 127.01 44.76
N GLU A 222 112.68 127.53 45.68
CA GLU A 222 111.35 126.99 45.96
C GLU A 222 110.40 127.03 44.75
N SER A 223 110.51 128.05 43.90
CA SER A 223 109.71 128.16 42.68
C SER A 223 110.10 127.12 41.62
N VAL A 224 111.39 126.77 41.51
CA VAL A 224 111.89 125.75 40.59
C VAL A 224 111.50 124.35 41.05
N GLU A 225 111.50 124.10 42.36
CA GLU A 225 111.13 122.81 42.94
C GLU A 225 109.63 122.47 42.71
N ASN A 226 108.75 123.47 42.80
CA ASN A 226 107.34 123.35 42.46
C ASN A 226 107.10 123.02 40.97
N VAL A 227 107.91 123.55 40.05
CA VAL A 227 107.80 123.23 38.61
C VAL A 227 108.20 121.78 38.33
N CYS A 228 109.22 121.26 39.01
CA CYS A 228 109.61 119.85 38.90
C CYS A 228 108.49 118.89 39.36
N LEU A 229 107.69 119.26 40.36
CA LEU A 229 106.53 118.48 40.80
C LEU A 229 105.43 118.41 39.71
N ILE A 230 105.10 119.54 39.08
CA ILE A 230 104.10 119.62 38.00
C ILE A 230 104.54 118.77 36.80
N ILE A 231 105.82 118.83 36.43
CA ILE A 231 106.37 118.02 35.32
C ILE A 231 106.26 116.52 35.64
N LYS A 232 106.57 116.09 36.87
CA LYS A 232 106.43 114.68 37.30
C LYS A 232 104.98 114.19 37.19
N GLU A 233 104.00 115.01 37.55
CA GLU A 233 102.59 114.62 37.50
C GLU A 233 102.08 114.46 36.05
N LEU A 234 102.48 115.36 35.14
CA LEU A 234 102.13 115.29 33.72
C LEU A 234 102.70 114.06 33.02
N VAL A 235 103.97 113.71 33.31
CA VAL A 235 104.60 112.50 32.75
C VAL A 235 103.86 111.22 33.17
N LEU A 236 103.39 111.14 34.43
CA LEU A 236 102.59 110.01 34.92
C LEU A 236 101.22 109.92 34.22
N ARG A 237 100.59 111.06 33.93
CA ARG A 237 99.29 111.12 33.24
C ARG A 237 99.39 110.67 31.77
N ILE A 238 100.49 111.05 31.10
CA ILE A 238 100.80 110.59 29.73
C ILE A 238 101.06 109.08 29.72
N LYS A 239 101.77 108.54 30.72
CA LYS A 239 102.06 107.10 30.83
C LYS A 239 100.78 106.26 30.98
N LYS A 240 99.85 106.66 31.86
CA LYS A 240 98.54 105.99 32.03
C LYS A 240 97.68 105.97 30.77
N SER A 241 97.73 107.04 29.98
CA SER A 241 96.95 107.15 28.74
C SER A 241 97.47 106.23 27.64
N ARG A 242 98.79 105.95 27.64
CA ARG A 242 99.43 105.04 26.68
C ARG A 242 99.09 103.57 26.92
N ASP A 243 98.98 103.15 28.19
CA ASP A 243 98.67 101.76 28.55
C ASP A 243 97.21 101.36 28.28
N MET A 244 96.28 102.32 28.15
CA MET A 244 94.88 102.05 27.75
C MET A 244 94.70 101.73 26.25
N LEU A 245 95.70 101.99 25.41
CA LEU A 245 95.58 101.91 23.94
C LEU A 245 96.05 100.57 23.33
N ALA A 246 96.61 99.63 24.11
CA ALA A 246 97.26 98.42 23.58
C ALA A 246 96.68 97.07 24.11
N SER A 247 95.43 96.71 23.79
CA SER A 247 94.90 95.34 24.05
C SER A 247 94.39 94.60 22.78
N PRO A 248 95.16 93.63 22.23
CA PRO A 248 94.81 92.82 21.04
C PRO A 248 93.63 91.84 21.18
N GLU A 249 93.24 91.46 22.40
CA GLU A 249 92.22 90.43 22.68
C GLU A 249 90.80 90.82 22.22
N LYS A 250 90.53 92.12 22.10
CA LYS A 250 89.19 92.63 21.73
C LYS A 250 88.87 92.47 20.24
N PHE A 251 89.87 92.30 19.36
CA PHE A 251 89.66 92.23 17.91
C PHE A 251 89.37 90.79 17.42
N VAL A 252 90.13 89.80 17.92
CA VAL A 252 89.93 88.37 17.58
C VAL A 252 88.55 87.88 18.01
N THR A 253 88.05 88.36 19.15
CA THR A 253 86.71 87.99 19.65
C THR A 253 85.56 88.55 18.81
N VAL A 254 85.76 89.60 18.01
CA VAL A 254 84.72 90.13 17.12
C VAL A 254 84.66 89.32 15.82
N GLN A 255 85.80 88.96 15.24
CA GLN A 255 85.85 88.13 14.02
C GLN A 255 85.26 86.73 14.26
N ASN A 256 85.54 86.11 15.41
CA ASN A 256 84.97 84.81 15.76
C ASN A 256 83.43 84.87 15.88
N LEU A 257 82.89 85.93 16.48
CA LEU A 257 81.44 86.14 16.58
C LEU A 257 80.79 86.38 15.21
N GLU A 258 81.47 87.03 14.26
CA GLU A 258 80.98 87.19 12.88
C GLU A 258 80.95 85.86 12.11
N ILE A 259 81.93 84.98 12.32
CA ILE A 259 81.96 83.63 11.73
C ILE A 259 80.83 82.77 12.30
N GLU A 260 80.66 82.74 13.62
CA GLU A 260 79.57 82.02 14.29
C GLU A 260 78.19 82.51 13.82
N LYS A 261 78.00 83.83 13.70
CA LYS A 261 76.79 84.43 13.13
C LYS A 261 76.54 83.96 11.70
N GLY A 262 77.56 83.94 10.85
CA GLY A 262 77.45 83.50 9.45
C GLY A 262 77.09 82.02 9.32
N ILE A 263 77.61 81.16 10.20
CA ILE A 263 77.26 79.74 10.27
C ILE A 263 75.77 79.57 10.64
N LEU A 264 75.31 80.27 11.70
CA LEU A 264 73.91 80.25 12.13
C LEU A 264 72.95 80.74 11.03
N GLU A 265 73.28 81.84 10.34
CA GLU A 265 72.46 82.35 9.23
C GLU A 265 72.38 81.36 8.06
N ARG A 266 73.49 80.66 7.75
CA ARG A 266 73.52 79.62 6.73
C ARG A 266 72.69 78.40 7.14
N ASP A 267 72.76 77.97 8.39
CA ASP A 267 72.04 76.78 8.86
C ASP A 267 70.54 77.04 8.98
N ILE A 268 70.12 78.23 9.45
CA ILE A 268 68.71 78.67 9.38
C ILE A 268 68.20 78.65 7.94
N THR A 269 69.00 79.11 6.97
CA THR A 269 68.62 79.12 5.56
C THR A 269 68.46 77.70 4.99
N LYS A 270 69.37 76.78 5.33
CA LYS A 270 69.26 75.36 4.95
C LYS A 270 68.02 74.71 5.57
N MET A 271 67.76 74.92 6.86
CA MET A 271 66.58 74.38 7.55
C MET A 271 65.26 74.90 6.95
N LYS A 272 65.19 76.21 6.62
CA LYS A 272 64.04 76.80 5.92
C LYS A 272 63.81 76.18 4.54
N LEU A 273 64.88 75.87 3.80
CA LEU A 273 64.77 75.18 2.51
C LEU A 273 64.26 73.75 2.65
N LEU A 274 64.72 73.01 3.67
CA LEU A 274 64.24 71.66 3.97
C LEU A 274 62.74 71.64 4.32
N ILE A 275 62.29 72.60 5.14
CA ILE A 275 60.86 72.78 5.45
C ILE A 275 60.05 73.03 4.16
N LYS A 276 60.53 73.90 3.27
CA LYS A 276 59.83 74.18 2.00
C LYS A 276 59.68 72.92 1.14
N LYS A 277 60.75 72.12 1.01
CA LYS A 277 60.71 70.84 0.28
C LYS A 277 59.74 69.85 0.94
N GLY A 278 59.77 69.72 2.27
CA GLY A 278 58.86 68.85 3.02
C GLY A 278 57.39 69.26 2.87
N LYS A 279 57.08 70.57 2.81
CA LYS A 279 55.72 71.08 2.53
C LYS A 279 55.24 70.74 1.14
N GLU A 280 56.10 70.87 0.12
CA GLU A 280 55.77 70.48 -1.25
C GLU A 280 55.52 68.98 -1.38
N GLU A 281 56.33 68.16 -0.70
CA GLU A 281 56.15 66.71 -0.63
C GLU A 281 54.84 66.32 0.08
N ASN A 282 54.54 66.90 1.24
CA ASN A 282 53.27 66.67 1.94
C ASN A 282 52.05 67.08 1.09
N LYS A 283 52.15 68.16 0.31
CA LYS A 283 51.09 68.55 -0.63
C LYS A 283 50.88 67.47 -1.71
N ARG A 284 51.95 66.87 -2.22
CA ARG A 284 51.86 65.75 -3.19
C ARG A 284 51.24 64.50 -2.55
N LEU A 285 51.68 64.14 -1.34
CA LEU A 285 51.16 62.99 -0.59
C LEU A 285 49.67 63.18 -0.28
N ASN A 286 49.25 64.37 0.16
CA ASN A 286 47.83 64.69 0.41
C ASN A 286 46.96 64.54 -0.84
N ASN A 287 47.43 65.03 -2.00
CA ASN A 287 46.71 64.84 -3.27
C ASN A 287 46.57 63.36 -3.64
N LEU A 288 47.57 62.53 -3.33
CA LEU A 288 47.51 61.08 -3.56
C LEU A 288 46.52 60.40 -2.62
N VAL A 289 46.48 60.81 -1.34
CA VAL A 289 45.49 60.36 -0.36
C VAL A 289 44.07 60.72 -0.80
N GLU A 290 43.85 61.94 -1.31
CA GLU A 290 42.54 62.34 -1.86
C GLU A 290 42.11 61.48 -3.05
N LYS A 291 43.03 61.16 -3.97
CA LYS A 291 42.76 60.25 -5.09
C LYS A 291 42.38 58.85 -4.61
N ILE A 292 43.13 58.29 -3.65
CA ILE A 292 42.83 56.98 -3.08
C ILE A 292 41.49 57.00 -2.34
N ASN A 293 41.13 58.09 -1.65
CA ASN A 293 39.83 58.22 -1.01
C ASN A 293 38.66 58.19 -2.01
N ARG A 294 38.81 58.84 -3.18
CA ARG A 294 37.79 58.76 -4.24
C ARG A 294 37.65 57.35 -4.79
N GLN A 295 38.77 56.68 -5.05
CA GLN A 295 38.77 55.28 -5.49
C GLN A 295 38.13 54.35 -4.46
N LEU A 296 38.43 54.53 -3.17
CA LEU A 296 37.80 53.77 -2.08
C LEU A 296 36.29 53.99 -2.02
N GLN A 297 35.80 55.21 -2.25
CA GLN A 297 34.36 55.48 -2.29
C GLN A 297 33.68 54.79 -3.47
N GLU A 298 34.25 54.85 -4.67
CA GLU A 298 33.72 54.19 -5.86
C GLU A 298 33.66 52.67 -5.68
N VAL A 299 34.77 52.06 -5.22
CA VAL A 299 34.87 50.61 -5.03
C VAL A 299 33.98 50.13 -3.87
N SER A 300 33.82 50.91 -2.80
CA SER A 300 32.92 50.56 -1.69
C SER A 300 31.44 50.63 -2.09
N LEU A 301 31.05 51.53 -3.00
CA LEU A 301 29.69 51.55 -3.55
C LEU A 301 29.43 50.31 -4.41
N GLU A 302 30.40 49.90 -5.22
CA GLU A 302 30.33 48.67 -6.03
C GLU A 302 30.26 47.42 -5.14
N GLU A 303 31.04 47.37 -4.07
CA GLU A 303 31.02 46.29 -3.07
C GLU A 303 29.60 46.13 -2.48
N LYS A 304 29.00 47.21 -1.97
CA LYS A 304 27.67 47.18 -1.36
C LYS A 304 26.60 46.68 -2.33
N SER A 305 26.61 47.15 -3.57
CA SER A 305 25.64 46.73 -4.58
C SER A 305 25.77 45.23 -4.91
N LYS A 306 27.01 44.72 -5.04
CA LYS A 306 27.24 43.28 -5.27
C LYS A 306 26.92 42.42 -4.05
N GLU A 307 27.12 42.94 -2.84
CA GLU A 307 26.80 42.25 -1.58
C GLU A 307 25.29 42.11 -1.39
N GLU A 308 24.50 43.17 -1.66
CA GLU A 308 23.03 43.10 -1.65
C GLU A 308 22.48 42.09 -2.67
N LEU A 309 23.05 42.06 -3.88
CA LEU A 309 22.71 41.08 -4.89
C LEU A 309 23.03 39.66 -4.40
N ALA A 310 24.22 39.43 -3.84
CA ALA A 310 24.63 38.13 -3.32
C ALA A 310 23.73 37.63 -2.19
N GLU A 311 23.36 38.50 -1.23
CA GLU A 311 22.42 38.17 -0.16
C GLU A 311 21.01 37.86 -0.70
N GLY A 312 20.54 38.62 -1.68
CA GLY A 312 19.25 38.40 -2.33
C GLY A 312 19.20 37.05 -3.07
N PHE A 313 20.29 36.68 -3.72
CA PHE A 313 20.44 35.35 -4.32
C PHE A 313 20.44 34.26 -3.25
N GLU A 314 21.23 34.41 -2.19
CA GLU A 314 21.37 33.39 -1.13
C GLU A 314 20.05 33.10 -0.41
N LYS A 315 19.23 34.12 -0.14
CA LYS A 315 17.87 33.94 0.40
C LYS A 315 16.97 33.15 -0.55
N LYS A 316 16.92 33.54 -1.83
CA LYS A 316 16.10 32.84 -2.84
C LYS A 316 16.53 31.37 -3.01
N PHE A 317 17.82 31.10 -2.96
CA PHE A 317 18.32 29.72 -3.01
C PHE A 317 17.92 28.92 -1.80
N LYS A 318 18.08 29.49 -0.60
CA LYS A 318 17.66 28.82 0.62
C LYS A 318 16.18 28.45 0.57
N ASP A 319 15.32 29.37 0.13
CA ASP A 319 13.89 29.11 -0.04
C ASP A 319 13.61 28.01 -1.07
N LEU A 320 14.36 27.96 -2.19
CA LEU A 320 14.24 26.91 -3.19
C LEU A 320 14.72 25.55 -2.68
N PHE A 321 15.81 25.49 -1.92
CA PHE A 321 16.31 24.26 -1.28
C PHE A 321 15.31 23.75 -0.24
N ASP A 322 14.79 24.63 0.62
CA ASP A 322 13.79 24.29 1.63
C ASP A 322 12.50 23.79 0.98
N LYS A 323 12.04 24.46 -0.09
CA LYS A 323 10.89 24.01 -0.89
C LYS A 323 11.14 22.65 -1.52
N ARG A 324 12.31 22.42 -2.12
CA ARG A 324 12.69 21.13 -2.72
C ARG A 324 12.73 20.02 -1.67
N ALA A 325 13.32 20.28 -0.51
CA ALA A 325 13.38 19.32 0.59
C ALA A 325 11.98 18.96 1.12
N ALA A 326 11.09 19.95 1.23
CA ALA A 326 9.70 19.72 1.60
C ALA A 326 8.95 18.86 0.55
N LEU A 327 9.14 19.15 -0.75
CA LEU A 327 8.57 18.37 -1.84
C LEU A 327 9.11 16.93 -1.87
N ASP A 328 10.42 16.72 -1.66
CA ASP A 328 11.01 15.38 -1.59
C ASP A 328 10.43 14.57 -0.41
N ARG A 329 10.22 15.22 0.75
CA ARG A 329 9.56 14.58 1.89
C ARG A 329 8.12 14.18 1.56
N GLN A 330 7.33 15.08 0.98
CA GLN A 330 5.95 14.78 0.58
C GLN A 330 5.89 13.68 -0.49
N PHE A 331 6.82 13.68 -1.44
CA PHE A 331 6.94 12.64 -2.44
C PHE A 331 7.23 11.28 -1.81
N ARG A 332 8.19 11.18 -0.87
CA ARG A 332 8.49 9.94 -0.14
C ARG A 332 7.31 9.45 0.69
N GLU A 333 6.60 10.34 1.37
CA GLU A 333 5.39 10.01 2.13
C GLU A 333 4.31 9.41 1.21
N LYS A 334 4.12 9.99 0.01
CA LYS A 334 3.19 9.46 -1.00
C LYS A 334 3.63 8.12 -1.59
N GLN A 335 4.92 7.92 -1.83
CA GLN A 335 5.47 6.64 -2.29
C GLN A 335 5.27 5.51 -1.26
N GLU A 336 5.47 5.81 0.02
CA GLU A 336 5.19 4.85 1.09
C GLU A 336 3.68 4.55 1.21
N GLU A 337 2.83 5.55 1.02
CA GLU A 337 1.37 5.37 0.98
C GLU A 337 0.95 4.45 -0.19
N ILE A 338 1.53 4.65 -1.38
CA ILE A 338 1.34 3.77 -2.56
C ILE A 338 1.74 2.35 -2.22
N ARG A 339 2.95 2.14 -1.67
CA ARG A 339 3.46 0.81 -1.33
C ARG A 339 2.52 0.05 -0.38
N ARG A 340 2.01 0.72 0.65
CA ARG A 340 1.05 0.13 1.61
C ARG A 340 -0.28 -0.25 0.95
N LYS A 341 -0.72 0.54 -0.04
CA LYS A 341 -1.95 0.27 -0.79
C LYS A 341 -1.76 -0.86 -1.80
N GLU A 342 -0.61 -0.93 -2.46
CA GLU A 342 -0.22 -2.03 -3.35
C GLU A 342 -0.13 -3.36 -2.60
N GLU A 343 0.38 -3.36 -1.36
CA GLU A 343 0.37 -4.55 -0.51
C GLU A 343 -1.06 -4.99 -0.18
N LYS A 344 -1.95 -4.06 0.18
CA LYS A 344 -3.38 -4.36 0.38
C LYS A 344 -4.05 -4.85 -0.89
N GLN A 345 -3.73 -4.27 -2.04
CA GLN A 345 -4.21 -4.71 -3.35
C GLN A 345 -3.79 -6.16 -3.60
N TRP A 346 -2.53 -6.50 -3.32
CA TRP A 346 -2.01 -7.86 -3.47
C TRP A 346 -2.72 -8.85 -2.53
N GLN A 347 -2.97 -8.47 -1.27
CA GLN A 347 -3.73 -9.30 -0.32
C GLN A 347 -5.16 -9.57 -0.81
N ILE A 348 -5.85 -8.54 -1.29
CA ILE A 348 -7.22 -8.66 -1.84
C ILE A 348 -7.21 -9.51 -3.12
N ASP A 349 -6.27 -9.27 -4.04
CA ASP A 349 -6.13 -10.02 -5.30
C ASP A 349 -5.85 -11.51 -5.03
N SER A 350 -5.00 -11.82 -4.05
CA SER A 350 -4.73 -13.19 -3.59
C SER A 350 -5.98 -13.86 -3.04
N ALA A 351 -6.73 -13.18 -2.15
CA ALA A 351 -7.99 -13.69 -1.60
C ALA A 351 -9.04 -13.89 -2.70
N TRP A 352 -9.14 -12.97 -3.65
CA TRP A 352 -10.03 -13.07 -4.80
C TRP A 352 -9.69 -14.29 -5.68
N LYS A 353 -8.41 -14.51 -6.01
CA LYS A 353 -7.93 -15.69 -6.74
C LYS A 353 -8.22 -17.00 -6.03
N GLN A 354 -8.08 -17.04 -4.70
CA GLN A 354 -8.43 -18.21 -3.90
C GLN A 354 -9.92 -18.54 -4.01
N LEU A 355 -10.78 -17.53 -3.87
CA LEU A 355 -12.23 -17.69 -4.03
C LEU A 355 -12.60 -18.12 -5.46
N GLU A 356 -11.93 -17.58 -6.47
CA GLU A 356 -12.17 -17.95 -7.87
C GLU A 356 -11.78 -19.41 -8.15
N SER A 357 -10.64 -19.87 -7.60
CA SER A 357 -10.25 -21.29 -7.65
C SER A 357 -11.24 -22.19 -6.91
N GLU A 358 -11.75 -21.76 -5.76
CA GLU A 358 -12.77 -22.50 -4.99
C GLU A 358 -14.08 -22.61 -5.79
N ASN A 359 -14.51 -21.52 -6.43
CA ASN A 359 -15.70 -21.49 -7.27
C ASN A 359 -15.56 -22.41 -8.50
N LEU A 360 -14.38 -22.45 -9.11
CA LEU A 360 -14.09 -23.36 -10.22
C LEU A 360 -14.21 -24.83 -9.79
N ARG A 361 -13.64 -25.20 -8.64
CA ARG A 361 -13.76 -26.56 -8.08
C ARG A 361 -15.21 -26.95 -7.83
N ILE A 362 -16.02 -26.04 -7.28
CA ILE A 362 -17.45 -26.30 -7.07
C ILE A 362 -18.18 -26.46 -8.42
N SER A 363 -17.85 -25.64 -9.42
CA SER A 363 -18.41 -25.78 -10.77
C SER A 363 -18.07 -27.15 -11.38
N GLU A 364 -16.84 -27.62 -11.23
CA GLU A 364 -16.42 -28.96 -11.67
C GLU A 364 -17.18 -30.07 -10.91
N ASP A 365 -17.36 -29.94 -9.60
CA ASP A 365 -18.16 -30.88 -8.79
C ASP A 365 -19.61 -30.93 -9.27
N VAL A 366 -20.22 -29.77 -9.55
CA VAL A 366 -21.58 -29.68 -10.10
C VAL A 366 -21.65 -30.33 -11.48
N GLN A 367 -20.65 -30.14 -12.34
CA GLN A 367 -20.60 -30.79 -13.64
C GLN A 367 -20.53 -32.32 -13.52
N LYS A 368 -19.66 -32.85 -12.63
CA LYS A 368 -19.56 -34.29 -12.35
C LYS A 368 -20.89 -34.86 -11.86
N LEU A 369 -21.54 -34.19 -10.91
CA LEU A 369 -22.85 -34.61 -10.41
C LEU A 369 -23.93 -34.57 -11.51
N ASN A 370 -23.89 -33.58 -12.41
CA ASN A 370 -24.79 -33.55 -13.57
C ASN A 370 -24.53 -34.72 -14.54
N GLU A 371 -23.28 -35.13 -14.73
CA GLU A 371 -22.94 -36.32 -15.52
C GLU A 371 -23.41 -37.60 -14.84
N GLU A 372 -23.25 -37.73 -13.53
CA GLU A 372 -23.80 -38.83 -12.73
C GLU A 372 -25.34 -38.89 -12.75
N LEU A 373 -26.00 -37.75 -13.00
CA LEU A 373 -27.45 -37.67 -13.09
C LEU A 373 -28.02 -38.17 -14.42
N LYS A 374 -27.25 -38.11 -15.52
CA LYS A 374 -27.71 -38.49 -16.88
C LYS A 374 -28.38 -39.87 -16.99
N PRO A 375 -27.86 -40.95 -16.38
CA PRO A 375 -28.50 -42.27 -16.43
C PRO A 375 -29.91 -42.31 -15.82
N TYR A 376 -30.24 -41.34 -14.96
CA TYR A 376 -31.50 -41.26 -14.23
C TYR A 376 -32.49 -40.25 -14.81
N GLU A 377 -32.24 -39.71 -16.01
CA GLU A 377 -33.08 -38.68 -16.66
C GLU A 377 -34.58 -39.02 -16.66
N LYS A 378 -34.92 -40.28 -16.93
CA LYS A 378 -36.31 -40.78 -16.97
C LYS A 378 -37.04 -40.69 -15.63
N PHE A 379 -36.31 -40.56 -14.52
CA PHE A 379 -36.86 -40.51 -13.17
C PHE A 379 -36.85 -39.11 -12.56
N LEU A 380 -36.35 -38.09 -13.28
CA LEU A 380 -36.16 -36.74 -12.75
C LEU A 380 -37.46 -36.11 -12.23
N GLU A 381 -38.56 -36.27 -12.96
CA GLU A 381 -39.84 -35.67 -12.57
C GLU A 381 -40.36 -36.26 -11.25
N LYS A 382 -40.22 -37.57 -11.06
CA LYS A 382 -40.54 -38.24 -9.79
C LYS A 382 -39.55 -37.84 -8.69
N ALA A 383 -38.26 -37.76 -9.01
CA ALA A 383 -37.20 -37.42 -8.07
C ALA A 383 -37.33 -35.99 -7.51
N LYS A 384 -37.73 -35.01 -8.34
CA LYS A 384 -37.98 -33.61 -7.91
C LYS A 384 -39.04 -33.51 -6.80
N ASN A 385 -40.00 -34.42 -6.77
CA ASN A 385 -41.06 -34.45 -5.76
C ASN A 385 -40.64 -35.08 -4.43
N VAL A 386 -39.44 -35.69 -4.35
CA VAL A 386 -38.97 -36.37 -3.15
C VAL A 386 -38.39 -35.37 -2.15
N ARG A 387 -39.19 -35.00 -1.14
CA ARG A 387 -38.75 -34.11 -0.05
C ARG A 387 -38.12 -34.88 1.11
N LYS A 388 -36.92 -35.44 0.91
CA LYS A 388 -36.16 -36.16 1.94
C LYS A 388 -34.77 -35.55 2.19
N SER A 389 -34.18 -35.82 3.36
CA SER A 389 -32.80 -35.44 3.62
C SER A 389 -31.83 -36.37 2.89
N GLY A 390 -30.62 -35.89 2.56
CA GLY A 390 -29.62 -36.71 1.87
C GLY A 390 -29.24 -37.96 2.68
N ALA A 391 -29.14 -37.84 4.00
CA ALA A 391 -28.91 -38.97 4.90
C ALA A 391 -30.03 -40.02 4.84
N LYS A 392 -31.31 -39.58 4.88
CA LYS A 392 -32.46 -40.49 4.76
C LYS A 392 -32.50 -41.16 3.39
N LEU A 393 -32.20 -40.43 2.31
CA LEU A 393 -32.13 -40.99 0.95
C LEU A 393 -31.06 -42.07 0.85
N LYS A 394 -29.84 -41.82 1.36
CA LYS A 394 -28.76 -42.82 1.39
C LYS A 394 -29.17 -44.10 2.16
N GLN A 395 -29.80 -43.94 3.33
CA GLN A 395 -30.29 -45.09 4.11
C GLN A 395 -31.37 -45.87 3.37
N GLU A 396 -32.34 -45.19 2.72
CA GLU A 396 -33.38 -45.87 1.96
C GLU A 396 -32.84 -46.57 0.71
N ILE A 397 -31.86 -45.97 0.02
CA ILE A 397 -31.19 -46.61 -1.12
C ILE A 397 -30.53 -47.90 -0.65
N LEU A 398 -29.73 -47.85 0.42
CA LEU A 398 -29.04 -49.01 0.98
C LEU A 398 -30.03 -50.10 1.39
N GLY A 399 -31.07 -49.74 2.15
CA GLY A 399 -32.07 -50.70 2.62
C GLY A 399 -32.89 -51.32 1.49
N LYS A 400 -33.19 -50.58 0.42
CA LYS A 400 -33.88 -51.13 -0.77
C LYS A 400 -32.94 -51.98 -1.63
N GLN A 401 -31.65 -51.64 -1.73
CA GLN A 401 -30.64 -52.46 -2.40
C GLN A 401 -30.46 -53.81 -1.70
N GLN A 402 -30.35 -53.83 -0.37
CA GLN A 402 -30.31 -55.08 0.41
C GLN A 402 -31.58 -55.93 0.21
N LYS A 403 -32.75 -55.28 0.09
CA LYS A 403 -34.01 -55.98 -0.26
C LYS A 403 -33.98 -56.55 -1.68
N LEU A 404 -33.36 -55.88 -2.64
CA LEU A 404 -33.18 -56.39 -3.99
C LEU A 404 -32.22 -57.60 -4.01
N GLU A 405 -31.13 -57.53 -3.25
CA GLU A 405 -30.17 -58.63 -3.10
C GLU A 405 -30.80 -59.86 -2.44
N THR A 406 -31.58 -59.67 -1.38
CA THR A 406 -32.29 -60.77 -0.69
C THR A 406 -33.39 -61.41 -1.54
N LEU A 407 -34.00 -60.68 -2.49
CA LEU A 407 -34.93 -61.27 -3.45
C LEU A 407 -34.22 -62.15 -4.51
N GLY A 408 -32.91 -61.98 -4.70
CA GLY A 408 -32.08 -62.83 -5.55
C GLY A 408 -32.49 -62.85 -7.03
N SER A 409 -32.36 -64.00 -7.66
CA SER A 409 -32.71 -64.22 -9.07
C SER A 409 -34.22 -64.38 -9.22
N ILE A 410 -34.88 -63.38 -9.81
CA ILE A 410 -36.33 -63.34 -9.96
C ILE A 410 -36.72 -63.55 -11.42
N ASN A 411 -37.74 -64.36 -11.63
CA ASN A 411 -38.30 -64.61 -12.95
C ASN A 411 -39.17 -63.43 -13.42
N LEU A 412 -38.57 -62.46 -14.13
CA LEU A 412 -39.32 -61.32 -14.69
C LEU A 412 -40.34 -61.75 -15.76
N LYS A 413 -40.13 -62.90 -16.42
CA LYS A 413 -41.08 -63.42 -17.42
C LYS A 413 -42.41 -63.84 -16.81
N ALA A 414 -42.45 -64.13 -15.50
CA ALA A 414 -43.69 -64.46 -14.80
C ALA A 414 -44.74 -63.34 -14.88
N LEU A 415 -44.32 -62.08 -15.10
CA LEU A 415 -45.24 -60.95 -15.34
C LEU A 415 -46.10 -61.15 -16.59
N GLU A 416 -45.51 -61.66 -17.67
CA GLU A 416 -46.19 -61.87 -18.95
C GLU A 416 -46.83 -63.27 -19.01
N VAL A 417 -46.09 -64.28 -18.55
CA VAL A 417 -46.50 -65.69 -18.62
C VAL A 417 -47.71 -65.99 -17.73
N TYR A 418 -47.84 -65.33 -16.56
CA TYR A 418 -49.00 -65.52 -15.70
C TYR A 418 -50.31 -65.11 -16.39
N ASP A 419 -50.33 -63.96 -17.07
CA ASP A 419 -51.57 -63.47 -17.68
C ASP A 419 -52.04 -64.38 -18.82
N GLN A 420 -51.10 -65.00 -19.54
CA GLN A 420 -51.40 -66.01 -20.55
C GLN A 420 -51.84 -67.34 -19.92
N ALA A 421 -51.10 -67.85 -18.93
CA ALA A 421 -51.43 -69.10 -18.23
C ALA A 421 -52.79 -69.01 -17.52
N LYS A 422 -53.15 -67.84 -16.98
CA LYS A 422 -54.46 -67.59 -16.35
C LYS A 422 -55.60 -67.68 -17.35
N LYS A 423 -55.45 -67.05 -18.53
CA LYS A 423 -56.46 -67.15 -19.60
C LYS A 423 -56.69 -68.59 -20.05
N GLU A 424 -55.61 -69.36 -20.20
CA GLU A 424 -55.69 -70.78 -20.55
C GLU A 424 -56.40 -71.58 -19.45
N TYR A 425 -56.03 -71.37 -18.19
CA TYR A 425 -56.67 -71.99 -17.03
C TYR A 425 -58.17 -71.68 -16.97
N ASP A 426 -58.54 -70.41 -17.07
CA ASP A 426 -59.94 -69.96 -16.99
C ASP A 426 -60.78 -70.58 -18.14
N SER A 427 -60.23 -70.66 -19.35
CA SER A 427 -60.87 -71.33 -20.49
C SER A 427 -61.09 -72.83 -20.24
N ILE A 428 -60.10 -73.54 -19.66
CA ILE A 428 -60.25 -74.96 -19.32
C ILE A 428 -61.27 -75.14 -18.19
N ALA A 429 -61.26 -74.25 -17.19
CA ALA A 429 -62.20 -74.28 -16.07
C ALA A 429 -63.64 -74.05 -16.54
N GLU A 430 -63.85 -73.14 -17.49
CA GLU A 430 -65.16 -72.91 -18.11
C GLU A 430 -65.64 -74.15 -18.89
N LYS A 431 -64.75 -74.80 -19.66
CA LYS A 431 -65.06 -76.06 -20.36
C LYS A 431 -65.44 -77.17 -19.38
N ALA A 432 -64.70 -77.32 -18.28
CA ALA A 432 -64.98 -78.29 -17.23
C ALA A 432 -66.35 -78.06 -16.59
N LYS A 433 -66.68 -76.79 -16.32
CA LYS A 433 -67.98 -76.39 -15.78
C LYS A 433 -69.11 -76.76 -16.74
N LYS A 434 -68.99 -76.42 -18.03
CA LYS A 434 -69.98 -76.78 -19.06
C LYS A 434 -70.18 -78.30 -19.17
N LEU A 435 -69.09 -79.07 -19.22
CA LEU A 435 -69.16 -80.54 -19.22
C LEU A 435 -69.82 -81.10 -17.96
N GLY A 436 -69.63 -80.46 -16.81
CA GLY A 436 -70.30 -80.83 -15.56
C GLY A 436 -71.81 -80.55 -15.59
N GLU A 437 -72.21 -79.43 -16.16
CA GLU A 437 -73.61 -79.08 -16.39
C GLU A 437 -74.26 -80.07 -17.38
N GLU A 438 -73.59 -80.38 -18.50
CA GLU A 438 -74.02 -81.39 -19.48
C GLU A 438 -74.17 -82.78 -18.83
N LYS A 439 -73.23 -83.20 -17.98
CA LYS A 439 -73.33 -84.46 -17.22
C LYS A 439 -74.59 -84.47 -16.34
N GLN A 440 -74.85 -83.39 -15.61
CA GLN A 440 -76.05 -83.30 -14.76
C GLN A 440 -77.34 -83.33 -15.58
N GLU A 441 -77.36 -82.69 -16.75
CA GLU A 441 -78.49 -82.72 -17.67
C GLU A 441 -78.75 -84.13 -18.20
N ILE A 442 -77.71 -84.86 -18.62
CA ILE A 442 -77.83 -86.27 -19.05
C ILE A 442 -78.37 -87.13 -17.91
N LEU A 443 -77.90 -86.96 -16.68
CA LEU A 443 -78.41 -87.71 -15.52
C LEU A 443 -79.90 -87.43 -15.25
N LYS A 444 -80.34 -86.18 -15.39
CA LYS A 444 -81.76 -85.82 -15.27
C LYS A 444 -82.60 -86.51 -16.35
N VAL A 445 -82.14 -86.48 -17.61
CA VAL A 445 -82.81 -87.15 -18.74
C VAL A 445 -82.91 -88.66 -18.51
N VAL A 446 -81.83 -89.31 -18.04
CA VAL A 446 -81.84 -90.74 -17.70
C VAL A 446 -82.87 -91.04 -16.61
N ALA A 447 -82.89 -90.25 -15.53
CA ALA A 447 -83.85 -90.43 -14.44
C ALA A 447 -85.31 -90.23 -14.90
N GLU A 448 -85.57 -89.27 -15.79
CA GLU A 448 -86.88 -89.05 -16.40
C GLU A 448 -87.31 -90.24 -17.29
N ILE A 449 -86.38 -90.76 -18.11
CA ILE A 449 -86.61 -91.94 -18.94
C ILE A 449 -86.95 -93.15 -18.07
N ASP A 450 -86.18 -93.42 -17.01
CA ASP A 450 -86.42 -94.55 -16.11
C ASP A 450 -87.76 -94.43 -15.39
N LYS A 451 -88.12 -93.22 -14.94
CA LYS A 451 -89.44 -92.94 -14.35
C LYS A 451 -90.57 -93.20 -15.35
N LYS A 452 -90.42 -92.76 -16.60
CA LYS A 452 -91.40 -92.99 -17.67
C LYS A 452 -91.49 -94.46 -18.07
N LYS A 453 -90.36 -95.17 -18.13
CA LYS A 453 -90.25 -96.60 -18.38
C LYS A 453 -91.00 -97.39 -17.30
N LYS A 454 -90.72 -97.11 -16.02
CA LYS A 454 -91.40 -97.73 -14.88
C LYS A 454 -92.91 -97.46 -14.89
N LYS A 455 -93.33 -96.22 -15.12
CA LYS A 455 -94.76 -95.86 -15.22
C LYS A 455 -95.46 -96.63 -16.34
N THR A 456 -94.84 -96.69 -17.52
CA THR A 456 -95.41 -97.38 -18.70
C THR A 456 -95.52 -98.87 -18.43
N PHE A 457 -94.45 -99.50 -17.91
CA PHE A 457 -94.45 -100.91 -17.55
C PHE A 457 -95.52 -101.25 -16.50
N MET A 458 -95.60 -100.50 -15.40
CA MET A 458 -96.60 -100.75 -14.35
C MET A 458 -98.04 -100.60 -14.86
N ASN A 459 -98.30 -99.58 -15.70
CA ASN A 459 -99.61 -99.41 -16.33
C ASN A 459 -99.97 -100.61 -17.22
N THR A 460 -99.05 -101.07 -18.06
CA THR A 460 -99.27 -102.23 -18.93
C THR A 460 -99.41 -103.52 -18.11
N PHE A 461 -98.56 -103.73 -17.11
CA PHE A 461 -98.62 -104.87 -16.19
C PHE A 461 -99.97 -104.95 -15.48
N ASN A 462 -100.46 -103.84 -14.93
CA ASN A 462 -101.76 -103.79 -14.26
C ASN A 462 -102.91 -104.11 -15.21
N LYS A 463 -102.87 -103.58 -16.45
CA LYS A 463 -103.88 -103.92 -17.48
C LYS A 463 -103.85 -105.39 -17.90
N ILE A 464 -102.65 -105.97 -18.05
CA ILE A 464 -102.50 -107.40 -18.35
C ILE A 464 -103.03 -108.22 -17.18
N ASN A 465 -102.70 -107.86 -15.94
CA ASN A 465 -103.18 -108.54 -14.74
C ASN A 465 -104.72 -108.52 -14.65
N GLU A 466 -105.35 -107.36 -14.83
CA GLU A 466 -106.81 -107.22 -14.84
C GLU A 466 -107.47 -108.10 -15.91
N ASN A 467 -106.92 -108.11 -17.13
CA ASN A 467 -107.42 -108.94 -18.22
C ASN A 467 -107.24 -110.43 -17.94
N PHE A 468 -106.06 -110.84 -17.46
CA PHE A 468 -105.74 -112.21 -17.09
C PHE A 468 -106.70 -112.71 -16.01
N THR A 469 -106.89 -111.96 -14.92
CA THR A 469 -107.83 -112.30 -13.85
C THR A 469 -109.25 -112.45 -14.38
N ARG A 470 -109.70 -111.53 -15.24
CA ARG A 470 -111.04 -111.55 -15.82
C ARG A 470 -111.27 -112.75 -16.75
N ILE A 471 -110.31 -113.07 -17.62
CA ILE A 471 -110.41 -114.20 -18.55
C ILE A 471 -110.39 -115.51 -17.76
N PHE A 472 -109.47 -115.64 -16.80
CA PHE A 472 -109.37 -116.82 -15.95
C PHE A 472 -110.68 -117.09 -15.19
N SER A 473 -111.30 -116.06 -14.61
CA SER A 473 -112.59 -116.20 -13.91
C SER A 473 -113.78 -116.55 -14.82
N LYS A 474 -113.72 -116.26 -16.13
CA LYS A 474 -114.75 -116.70 -17.08
C LYS A 474 -114.59 -118.17 -17.48
N LEU A 475 -113.35 -118.64 -17.57
CA LEU A 475 -113.04 -120.00 -17.99
C LEU A 475 -113.07 -121.01 -16.83
N ALA A 476 -112.80 -120.57 -15.60
CA ALA A 476 -112.81 -121.43 -14.42
C ALA A 476 -114.19 -121.48 -13.74
N ILE A 477 -114.71 -122.70 -13.53
CA ILE A 477 -116.01 -122.93 -12.85
C ILE A 477 -115.97 -122.50 -11.36
N LYS A 478 -114.80 -122.62 -10.70
CA LYS A 478 -114.52 -122.12 -9.33
C LYS A 478 -113.05 -121.75 -9.14
N GLY A 479 -112.70 -120.46 -9.20
CA GLY A 479 -111.36 -119.96 -8.83
C GLY A 479 -111.05 -118.54 -9.30
N THR A 480 -109.92 -117.98 -8.84
CA THR A 480 -109.39 -116.66 -9.24
C THR A 480 -107.88 -116.74 -9.45
N ALA A 481 -107.35 -116.11 -10.49
CA ALA A 481 -105.91 -116.00 -10.72
C ALA A 481 -105.48 -114.54 -10.94
N PHE A 482 -104.28 -114.16 -10.51
CA PHE A 482 -103.70 -112.84 -10.77
C PHE A 482 -102.17 -112.92 -10.91
N LEU A 483 -101.60 -111.92 -11.56
CA LEU A 483 -100.16 -111.70 -11.71
C LEU A 483 -99.63 -110.86 -10.56
N GLU A 484 -98.46 -111.20 -10.04
CA GLU A 484 -97.75 -110.41 -9.03
C GLU A 484 -96.28 -110.22 -9.45
N LEU A 485 -95.73 -109.02 -9.22
CA LEU A 485 -94.31 -108.74 -9.41
C LEU A 485 -93.53 -109.19 -8.17
N GLU A 486 -92.40 -109.85 -8.37
CA GLU A 486 -91.50 -110.24 -7.28
C GLU A 486 -90.93 -109.03 -6.54
N ASN A 487 -90.60 -107.95 -7.27
CA ASN A 487 -90.20 -106.66 -6.71
C ASN A 487 -91.05 -105.51 -7.28
N LYS A 488 -91.92 -104.94 -6.44
CA LYS A 488 -92.79 -103.81 -6.80
C LYS A 488 -92.05 -102.47 -6.83
N GLU A 489 -90.94 -102.35 -6.10
CA GLU A 489 -90.15 -101.13 -6.06
C GLU A 489 -89.22 -101.01 -7.27
N ASN A 490 -88.60 -102.10 -7.71
CA ASN A 490 -87.73 -102.12 -8.89
C ASN A 490 -88.08 -103.26 -9.85
N PRO A 491 -89.12 -103.12 -10.70
CA PRO A 491 -89.56 -104.19 -11.59
C PRO A 491 -88.57 -104.54 -12.71
N PHE A 492 -87.48 -103.78 -12.87
CA PHE A 492 -86.44 -104.02 -13.89
C PHE A 492 -85.11 -104.46 -13.29
N GLU A 493 -85.05 -104.69 -11.98
CA GLU A 493 -83.85 -105.21 -11.32
C GLU A 493 -83.62 -106.67 -11.72
N GLU A 494 -82.36 -107.02 -11.92
CA GLU A 494 -81.96 -108.34 -12.39
C GLU A 494 -82.41 -109.41 -11.37
N GLY A 495 -83.24 -110.36 -11.82
CA GLY A 495 -83.87 -111.36 -10.95
C GLY A 495 -85.28 -111.03 -10.46
N SER A 496 -85.89 -109.90 -10.85
CA SER A 496 -87.30 -109.59 -10.57
C SER A 496 -88.22 -110.11 -11.69
N GLY A 497 -88.91 -111.21 -11.44
CA GLY A 497 -89.86 -111.85 -12.36
C GLY A 497 -91.32 -111.44 -12.17
N ILE A 498 -92.17 -111.91 -13.08
CA ILE A 498 -93.63 -111.92 -12.94
C ILE A 498 -94.04 -113.32 -12.50
N ASP A 499 -94.81 -113.41 -11.43
CA ASP A 499 -95.35 -114.66 -10.92
C ASP A 499 -96.86 -114.74 -11.06
N ILE A 500 -97.40 -115.95 -11.21
CA ILE A 500 -98.84 -116.18 -11.40
C ILE A 500 -99.39 -116.88 -10.17
N LYS A 501 -100.27 -116.20 -9.43
CA LYS A 501 -100.92 -116.76 -8.22
C LYS A 501 -102.35 -117.17 -8.52
N ILE A 502 -102.68 -118.42 -8.21
CA ILE A 502 -104.00 -119.01 -8.50
C ILE A 502 -104.65 -119.51 -7.22
N LYS A 503 -105.96 -119.28 -7.06
CA LYS A 503 -106.77 -119.77 -5.93
C LYS A 503 -107.99 -120.52 -6.45
N LEU A 504 -108.09 -121.80 -6.12
CA LEU A 504 -109.23 -122.65 -6.50
C LEU A 504 -110.16 -122.82 -5.28
N GLY A 505 -111.42 -122.37 -5.40
CA GLY A 505 -112.44 -122.45 -4.34
C GLY A 505 -112.06 -121.81 -2.99
N LYS A 506 -112.51 -122.40 -1.88
CA LYS A 506 -112.20 -121.94 -0.50
C LYS A 506 -110.81 -122.41 0.00
N GLY A 507 -109.84 -122.61 -0.90
CA GLY A 507 -108.48 -123.10 -0.60
C GLY A 507 -107.39 -122.02 -0.54
N LYS A 508 -106.14 -122.45 -0.32
CA LYS A 508 -104.92 -121.61 -0.33
C LYS A 508 -104.49 -121.26 -1.78
N TYR A 509 -103.68 -120.21 -1.93
CA TYR A 509 -103.05 -119.87 -3.21
C TYR A 509 -102.01 -120.93 -3.59
N LEU A 510 -102.05 -121.38 -4.85
CA LEU A 510 -101.17 -122.38 -5.43
C LEU A 510 -100.23 -121.71 -6.45
N ASP A 511 -98.99 -122.17 -6.46
CA ASP A 511 -97.97 -121.79 -7.44
C ASP A 511 -98.17 -122.58 -8.75
N LYS A 512 -97.79 -122.00 -9.89
CA LYS A 512 -97.91 -122.57 -11.25
C LYS A 512 -97.36 -123.99 -11.37
N ARG A 513 -96.38 -124.35 -10.54
CA ARG A 513 -95.77 -125.70 -10.50
C ARG A 513 -96.73 -126.77 -9.95
N SER A 514 -97.64 -126.40 -9.04
CA SER A 514 -98.49 -127.30 -8.26
C SER A 514 -99.90 -127.53 -8.81
N LEU A 515 -100.18 -127.07 -10.04
CA LEU A 515 -101.48 -127.20 -10.71
C LEU A 515 -101.60 -128.51 -11.49
N SER A 516 -102.82 -129.07 -11.61
CA SER A 516 -103.09 -130.26 -12.44
C SER A 516 -102.98 -129.95 -13.94
N GLY A 517 -102.75 -130.96 -14.79
CA GLY A 517 -102.49 -130.76 -16.22
C GLY A 517 -103.61 -130.00 -16.98
N GLY A 518 -104.86 -130.19 -16.59
CA GLY A 518 -106.00 -129.42 -17.12
C GLY A 518 -105.99 -127.96 -16.64
N GLU A 519 -105.64 -127.72 -15.38
CA GLU A 519 -105.58 -126.37 -14.79
C GLU A 519 -104.38 -125.55 -15.29
N LYS A 520 -103.24 -126.20 -15.57
CA LYS A 520 -102.09 -125.56 -16.24
C LYS A 520 -102.46 -125.09 -17.64
N THR A 521 -103.15 -125.93 -18.40
CA THR A 521 -103.65 -125.59 -19.74
C THR A 521 -104.62 -124.40 -19.69
N LEU A 522 -105.56 -124.41 -18.74
CA LEU A 522 -106.50 -123.30 -18.52
C LEU A 522 -105.80 -121.98 -18.16
N THR A 523 -104.80 -122.04 -17.28
CA THR A 523 -104.01 -120.87 -16.87
C THR A 523 -103.23 -120.28 -18.04
N ALA A 524 -102.56 -121.12 -18.83
CA ALA A 524 -101.82 -120.69 -20.00
C ALA A 524 -102.73 -120.08 -21.07
N LEU A 525 -103.88 -120.70 -21.35
CA LEU A 525 -104.90 -120.15 -22.27
C LEU A 525 -105.55 -118.86 -21.78
N SER A 526 -105.56 -118.61 -20.46
CA SER A 526 -106.05 -117.35 -19.92
C SER A 526 -105.02 -116.23 -19.97
N PHE A 527 -103.73 -116.58 -20.02
CA PHE A 527 -102.60 -115.66 -20.06
C PHE A 527 -102.21 -115.23 -21.47
N ILE A 528 -102.29 -116.17 -22.43
CA ILE A 528 -102.23 -115.90 -23.87
C ILE A 528 -103.48 -115.11 -24.27
#